data_AF-A0A800BV06-F1
#
_entry.id   AF-A0A800BV06-F1
#
_cell.length_a   1.000
_cell.length_b   1.000
_cell.length_c   1.000
_cell.angle_alpha   90.00
_cell.angle_beta   90.00
_cell.angle_gamma   90.00
#
_symmetry.space_group_name_H-M   'P 1'
#
loop_
_entity.id
_entity.type
_entity.pdbx_description
1 polymer ?
#
loop_
_entity_poly.entity_id
_entity_poly.type
_entity_poly.pdbx_seq_one_letter_code
_entity_poly.pdbx_strand_id
1 'polypeptide(L)'
;MVLRMRKIAPALAVLIAAGVLALALQGPMAALLTEPLVRLWWFIDSLPQRLMWGALALLGLLVTFLLGRGPRRERPGSELESPPRRSPSQTQIDHLARLIRLAETSPWAREALGRYLRERAAGLRALREGIDLEEAREEIHQGRWPTDPRLAEVLRPEREGRDRHYDYDY
;
A
#
# COMPACT_ATOMS: atom_id res chain seq x y z
N MET A 1 -13.89 -36.98 -35.82
CA MET A 1 -13.37 -35.60 -36.01
C MET A 1 -14.48 -34.53 -36.11
N VAL A 2 -15.70 -34.88 -36.53
CA VAL A 2 -16.85 -33.95 -36.70
C VAL A 2 -17.44 -33.41 -35.37
N LEU A 3 -17.26 -34.10 -34.24
CA LEU A 3 -17.82 -33.66 -32.95
C LEU A 3 -17.14 -32.43 -32.31
N ARG A 4 -15.91 -32.04 -32.73
CA ARG A 4 -15.23 -30.85 -32.18
C ARG A 4 -15.70 -29.53 -32.79
N MET A 5 -16.25 -29.54 -34.02
CA MET A 5 -16.71 -28.32 -34.69
C MET A 5 -17.99 -27.74 -34.08
N ARG A 6 -18.83 -28.56 -33.42
CA ARG A 6 -20.11 -28.11 -32.83
C ARG A 6 -19.96 -27.23 -31.59
N LYS A 7 -18.82 -27.29 -30.89
CA LYS A 7 -18.59 -26.49 -29.66
C LYS A 7 -18.03 -25.09 -29.93
N ILE A 8 -17.54 -24.82 -31.13
CA ILE A 8 -16.92 -23.52 -31.49
C ILE A 8 -17.99 -22.49 -31.89
N ALA A 9 -19.09 -22.93 -32.51
CA ALA A 9 -20.18 -22.07 -32.94
C ALA A 9 -20.83 -21.22 -31.81
N PRO A 10 -21.17 -21.76 -30.62
CA PRO A 10 -21.76 -20.94 -29.57
C PRO A 10 -20.75 -19.95 -28.95
N ALA A 11 -19.48 -20.34 -28.86
CA ALA A 11 -18.43 -19.44 -28.34
C ALA A 11 -18.22 -18.23 -29.26
N LEU A 12 -18.26 -18.45 -30.57
CA LEU A 12 -18.16 -17.37 -31.56
C LEU A 12 -19.38 -16.44 -31.49
N ALA A 13 -20.59 -16.99 -31.34
CA ALA A 13 -21.81 -16.20 -31.23
C ALA A 13 -21.81 -15.32 -29.96
N VAL A 14 -21.32 -15.84 -28.83
CA VAL A 14 -21.20 -15.08 -27.58
C VAL A 14 -20.16 -13.96 -27.71
N LEU A 15 -19.02 -14.20 -28.36
CA LEU A 15 -18.01 -13.16 -28.60
C LEU A 15 -18.53 -12.04 -29.49
N ILE A 16 -19.27 -12.39 -30.56
CA ILE A 16 -19.88 -11.40 -31.45
C ILE A 16 -20.95 -10.60 -30.69
N ALA A 17 -21.81 -11.26 -29.92
CA ALA A 17 -22.83 -10.60 -29.11
C ALA A 17 -22.23 -9.66 -28.05
N ALA A 18 -21.16 -10.09 -27.37
CA ALA A 18 -20.43 -9.27 -26.40
C ALA A 18 -19.75 -8.06 -27.05
N GLY A 19 -19.17 -8.24 -28.24
CA GLY A 19 -18.57 -7.14 -29.01
C GLY A 19 -19.59 -6.11 -29.47
N VAL A 20 -20.74 -6.56 -30.00
CA VAL A 20 -21.86 -5.69 -30.40
C VAL A 20 -22.44 -4.96 -29.18
N LEU A 21 -22.58 -5.64 -28.05
CA LEU A 21 -23.03 -5.05 -26.80
C LEU A 21 -22.05 -3.98 -26.28
N ALA A 22 -20.74 -4.25 -26.32
CA ALA A 22 -19.72 -3.27 -25.93
C ALA A 22 -19.71 -2.02 -26.82
N LEU A 23 -19.88 -2.18 -28.14
CA LEU A 23 -20.02 -1.08 -29.10
C LEU A 23 -21.33 -0.31 -28.91
N ALA A 24 -22.43 -1.00 -28.63
CA ALA A 24 -23.72 -0.37 -28.34
C ALA A 24 -23.71 0.42 -27.02
N LEU A 25 -22.93 -0.03 -26.03
CA LEU A 25 -22.74 0.65 -24.75
C LEU A 25 -21.72 1.80 -24.82
N GLN A 26 -20.82 1.82 -25.81
CA GLN A 26 -19.85 2.91 -26.00
C GLN A 26 -20.52 4.27 -26.25
N GLY A 27 -21.60 4.32 -27.03
CA GLY A 27 -22.35 5.56 -27.29
C GLY A 27 -22.93 6.21 -26.02
N PRO A 28 -23.77 5.51 -25.24
CA PRO A 28 -24.38 6.07 -24.03
C PRO A 28 -23.36 6.27 -22.90
N MET A 29 -22.36 5.40 -22.73
CA MET A 29 -21.28 5.62 -21.75
C MET A 29 -20.42 6.82 -22.13
N ALA A 30 -20.13 7.01 -23.42
CA ALA A 30 -19.44 8.20 -23.89
C ALA A 30 -20.27 9.44 -23.59
N ALA A 31 -21.57 9.46 -23.88
CA ALA A 31 -22.44 10.60 -23.55
C ALA A 31 -22.51 10.89 -22.04
N LEU A 32 -22.57 9.85 -21.20
CA LEU A 32 -22.60 9.98 -19.74
C LEU A 32 -21.30 10.55 -19.17
N LEU A 33 -20.17 10.33 -19.84
CA LEU A 33 -18.86 10.85 -19.44
C LEU A 33 -18.54 12.20 -20.10
N THR A 34 -18.85 12.37 -21.38
CA THR A 34 -18.51 13.58 -22.14
C THR A 34 -19.31 14.78 -21.68
N GLU A 35 -20.59 14.62 -21.36
CA GLU A 35 -21.41 15.74 -20.90
C GLU A 35 -20.90 16.38 -19.58
N PRO A 36 -20.59 15.61 -18.51
CA PRO A 36 -19.98 16.19 -17.32
C PRO A 36 -18.56 16.71 -17.57
N LEU A 37 -17.78 16.08 -18.46
CA LEU A 37 -16.44 16.57 -18.84
C LEU A 37 -16.51 17.93 -19.54
N VAL A 38 -17.45 18.12 -20.47
CA VAL A 38 -17.67 19.40 -21.16
C VAL A 38 -18.17 20.46 -20.19
N ARG A 39 -19.11 20.13 -19.29
CA ARG A 39 -19.57 21.06 -18.24
C ARG A 39 -18.44 21.45 -17.28
N LEU A 40 -17.60 20.49 -16.89
CA LEU A 40 -16.43 20.74 -16.04
C LEU A 40 -15.41 21.63 -16.76
N TRP A 41 -15.18 21.41 -18.05
CA TRP A 41 -14.30 22.25 -18.86
C TRP A 41 -14.79 23.69 -18.93
N TRP A 42 -16.07 23.90 -19.22
CA TRP A 42 -16.69 25.24 -19.19
C TRP A 42 -16.60 25.90 -17.82
N PHE A 43 -16.76 25.13 -16.75
CA PHE A 43 -16.61 25.64 -15.39
C PHE A 43 -15.17 26.08 -15.10
N ILE A 44 -14.16 25.31 -15.55
CA ILE A 44 -12.73 25.66 -15.44
C ILE A 44 -12.41 26.92 -16.22
N ASP A 45 -12.98 27.10 -17.41
CA ASP A 45 -12.76 28.30 -18.22
C ASP A 45 -13.38 29.56 -17.59
N SER A 46 -14.49 29.39 -16.85
CA SER A 46 -15.15 30.47 -16.12
C SER A 46 -14.51 30.82 -14.77
N LEU A 47 -13.52 30.05 -14.32
CA LEU A 47 -12.91 30.24 -13.00
C LEU A 47 -12.02 31.48 -13.00
N PRO A 48 -12.25 32.45 -12.09
CA PRO A 48 -11.34 33.56 -11.88
C PRO A 48 -9.90 33.07 -11.71
N GLN A 49 -8.96 33.71 -12.41
CA GLN A 49 -7.54 33.31 -12.44
C GLN A 49 -6.94 33.08 -11.04
N ARG A 50 -7.40 33.84 -10.04
CA ARG A 50 -6.98 33.70 -8.63
C ARG A 50 -7.37 32.35 -8.01
N LEU A 51 -8.53 31.80 -8.33
CA LEU A 51 -8.99 30.51 -7.81
C LEU A 51 -8.20 29.36 -8.43
N MET A 52 -7.84 29.44 -9.72
CA MET A 52 -6.97 28.46 -10.36
C MET A 52 -5.60 28.38 -9.66
N TRP A 53 -4.97 29.53 -9.38
CA TRP A 53 -3.72 29.56 -8.63
C TRP A 53 -3.87 29.05 -7.19
N GLY A 54 -4.98 29.39 -6.52
CA GLY A 54 -5.29 28.87 -5.19
C GLY A 54 -5.42 27.35 -5.17
N ALA A 55 -6.13 26.77 -6.14
CA ALA A 55 -6.27 25.32 -6.29
C ALA A 55 -4.93 24.65 -6.58
N LEU A 56 -4.09 25.24 -7.44
CA LEU A 56 -2.76 24.72 -7.76
C LEU A 56 -1.83 24.76 -6.53
N ALA A 57 -1.86 25.86 -5.77
CA ALA A 57 -1.09 26.00 -4.53
C ALA A 57 -1.56 25.01 -3.46
N LEU A 58 -2.87 24.84 -3.31
CA LEU A 58 -3.45 23.87 -2.39
C LEU A 58 -3.09 22.43 -2.77
N LEU A 59 -3.14 22.09 -4.07
CA LEU A 59 -2.73 20.78 -4.57
C LEU A 59 -1.23 20.56 -4.32
N GLY A 60 -0.39 21.56 -4.60
CA GLY A 60 1.04 21.50 -4.31
C GLY A 60 1.31 21.28 -2.82
N LEU A 61 0.57 21.98 -1.94
CA LEU A 61 0.65 21.82 -0.48
C LEU A 61 0.17 20.44 -0.03
N LEU A 62 -0.90 19.92 -0.62
CA LEU A 62 -1.40 18.57 -0.33
C LEU A 62 -0.39 17.50 -0.77
N VAL A 63 0.18 17.63 -1.97
CA VAL A 63 1.23 16.74 -2.47
C VAL A 63 2.47 16.81 -1.58
N THR A 64 2.94 18.00 -1.22
CA THR A 64 4.05 18.13 -0.26
C THR A 64 3.70 17.65 1.14
N PHE A 65 2.44 17.70 1.58
CA PHE A 65 2.04 17.14 2.86
C PHE A 65 1.98 15.61 2.84
N LEU A 66 1.47 15.04 1.74
CA LEU A 66 1.37 13.59 1.53
C LEU A 66 2.74 12.96 1.27
N LEU A 67 3.55 13.54 0.38
CA LEU A 67 4.89 13.07 0.05
C LEU A 67 5.94 13.54 1.07
N GLY A 68 5.74 14.69 1.71
CA GLY A 68 6.63 15.25 2.75
C GLY A 68 6.46 14.61 4.12
N ARG A 69 5.55 13.62 4.25
CA ARG A 69 5.69 12.55 5.24
C ARG A 69 6.79 11.53 4.88
N GLY A 70 7.61 11.79 3.87
CA GLY A 70 8.90 11.14 3.68
C GLY A 70 9.88 11.45 4.82
N PRO A 71 10.94 10.63 4.98
CA PRO A 71 11.87 10.72 6.10
C PRO A 71 12.39 12.14 6.23
N ARG A 72 12.10 12.73 7.41
CA ARG A 72 12.58 14.03 7.92
C ARG A 72 13.85 14.45 7.17
N ARG A 73 13.71 15.31 6.16
CA ARG A 73 14.85 15.96 5.53
C ARG A 73 15.51 16.78 6.63
N GLU A 74 16.65 16.29 7.12
CA GLU A 74 17.52 17.01 8.03
C GLU A 74 17.77 18.38 7.40
N ARG A 75 17.18 19.43 7.96
CA ARG A 75 17.42 20.80 7.54
C ARG A 75 18.91 21.08 7.78
N PRO A 76 19.70 21.41 6.75
CA PRO A 76 21.04 21.91 6.98
C PRO A 76 20.91 23.36 7.45
N GLY A 77 21.49 23.67 8.60
CA GLY A 77 21.67 25.05 9.06
C GLY A 77 20.60 25.59 9.99
N SER A 78 20.58 25.13 11.23
CA SER A 78 20.33 26.04 12.35
C SER A 78 21.34 25.71 13.44
N GLU A 79 22.39 26.51 13.47
CA GLU A 79 23.51 26.52 14.40
C GLU A 79 23.10 27.01 15.81
N LEU A 80 21.89 26.68 16.23
CA LEU A 80 21.33 27.09 17.53
C LEU A 80 21.17 25.86 18.41
N GLU A 81 22.08 25.79 19.39
CA GLU A 81 22.07 24.91 20.55
C GLU A 81 22.01 23.42 20.22
N SER A 82 23.19 22.77 20.27
CA SER A 82 23.30 21.32 20.23
C SER A 82 22.35 20.69 21.25
N PRO A 83 21.23 20.04 20.85
CA PRO A 83 20.46 19.26 21.79
C PRO A 83 21.38 18.17 22.36
N PRO A 84 21.22 17.80 23.64
CA PRO A 84 22.04 16.77 24.26
C PRO A 84 22.03 15.55 23.34
N ARG A 85 23.22 15.09 22.93
CA ARG A 85 23.43 13.93 22.06
C ARG A 85 22.77 12.72 22.73
N ARG A 86 21.49 12.48 22.43
CA ARG A 86 20.83 11.23 22.82
C ARG A 86 21.56 10.13 22.08
N SER A 87 22.03 9.13 22.82
CA SER A 87 22.70 7.98 22.24
C SER A 87 21.79 7.37 21.17
N PRO A 88 22.31 7.00 19.99
CA PRO A 88 21.52 6.40 18.92
C PRO A 88 20.76 5.14 19.36
N SER A 89 21.20 4.47 20.44
CA SER A 89 20.49 3.33 21.04
C SER A 89 19.17 3.71 21.72
N GLN A 90 19.09 4.86 22.38
CA GLN A 90 17.84 5.34 23.01
C GLN A 90 16.75 5.59 21.98
N THR A 91 17.13 6.16 20.83
CA THR A 91 16.18 6.47 19.74
C THR A 91 15.54 5.21 19.16
N GLN A 92 16.26 4.09 19.08
CA GLN A 92 15.72 2.83 18.56
C GLN A 92 14.72 2.19 19.53
N ILE A 93 15.02 2.24 20.84
CA ILE A 93 14.12 1.72 21.88
C ILE A 93 12.85 2.57 21.95
N ASP A 94 12.97 3.90 21.92
CA ASP A 94 11.83 4.82 21.91
C ASP A 94 10.93 4.60 20.69
N HIS A 95 11.54 4.34 19.52
CA HIS A 95 10.81 4.03 18.30
C HIS A 95 10.03 2.73 18.42
N LEU A 96 10.66 1.66 18.93
CA LEU A 96 10.00 0.38 19.16
C LEU A 96 8.85 0.50 20.17
N ALA A 97 9.07 1.17 21.30
CA ALA A 97 8.04 1.41 22.31
C ALA A 97 6.85 2.20 21.75
N ARG A 98 7.08 3.12 20.81
CA ARG A 98 6.00 3.83 20.11
C ARG A 98 5.24 2.92 19.15
N LEU A 99 5.94 2.09 18.38
CA LEU A 99 5.30 1.12 17.47
C LEU A 99 4.44 0.11 18.23
N ILE A 100 4.92 -0.40 19.38
CA ILE A 100 4.16 -1.33 20.23
C ILE A 100 2.84 -0.68 20.68
N ARG A 101 2.89 0.55 21.22
CA ARG A 101 1.67 1.27 21.66
C ARG A 101 0.69 1.53 20.51
N LEU A 102 1.19 1.84 19.31
CA LEU A 102 0.32 2.05 18.14
C LEU A 102 -0.26 0.74 17.61
N ALA A 103 0.47 -0.37 17.69
CA ALA A 103 0.04 -1.68 17.24
C ALA A 103 -1.17 -2.21 18.04
N GLU A 104 -1.33 -1.81 19.29
CA GLU A 104 -2.52 -2.15 20.09
C GLU A 104 -3.81 -1.63 19.43
N THR A 105 -3.78 -0.41 18.90
CA THR A 105 -4.96 0.32 18.42
C THR A 105 -5.12 0.34 16.90
N SER A 106 -4.06 0.06 16.14
CA SER A 106 -4.06 0.19 14.67
C SER A 106 -3.57 -1.07 13.96
N PRO A 107 -4.36 -1.66 13.03
CA PRO A 107 -3.95 -2.83 12.25
C PRO A 107 -2.74 -2.50 11.35
N TRP A 108 -2.69 -1.28 10.81
CA TRP A 108 -1.55 -0.84 10.01
C TRP A 108 -0.26 -0.74 10.84
N ALA A 109 -0.36 -0.31 12.10
CA ALA A 109 0.78 -0.27 13.01
C ALA A 109 1.26 -1.68 13.40
N ARG A 110 0.36 -2.67 13.49
CA ARG A 110 0.76 -4.09 13.67
C ARG A 110 1.57 -4.59 12.48
N GLU A 111 1.14 -4.30 11.27
CA GLU A 111 1.87 -4.67 10.05
C GLU A 111 3.26 -4.02 10.01
N ALA A 112 3.33 -2.72 10.34
CA ALA A 112 4.59 -1.99 10.43
C ALA A 112 5.53 -2.57 11.50
N LEU A 113 4.99 -2.92 12.69
CA LEU A 113 5.74 -3.57 13.75
C LEU A 113 6.25 -4.96 13.33
N GLY A 114 5.39 -5.78 12.70
CA GLY A 114 5.77 -7.10 12.19
C GLY A 114 6.87 -7.02 11.13
N ARG A 115 6.81 -6.04 10.23
CA ARG A 115 7.89 -5.78 9.25
C ARG A 115 9.20 -5.37 9.92
N TYR A 116 9.13 -4.49 10.91
CA TYR A 116 10.30 -4.06 11.67
C TYR A 116 10.95 -5.25 12.41
N LEU A 117 10.15 -6.08 13.08
CA LEU A 117 10.64 -7.26 13.80
C LEU A 117 11.22 -8.32 12.84
N ARG A 118 10.59 -8.56 11.68
CA ARG A 118 11.14 -9.45 10.63
C ARG A 118 12.53 -9.02 10.18
N GLU A 119 12.71 -7.74 9.90
CA GLU A 119 13.99 -7.21 9.43
C GLU A 119 15.09 -7.37 10.48
N ARG A 120 14.77 -7.11 11.76
CA ARG A 120 15.71 -7.31 12.87
C ARG A 120 16.01 -8.78 13.11
N ALA A 121 15.02 -9.66 13.00
CA ALA A 121 15.20 -11.10 13.14
C ALA A 121 16.09 -11.66 12.01
N ALA A 122 15.88 -11.22 10.76
CA ALA A 122 16.73 -11.58 9.62
C ALA A 122 18.18 -11.15 9.85
N GLY A 123 18.41 -9.89 10.25
CA GLY A 123 19.75 -9.39 10.53
C GLY A 123 20.46 -10.10 11.68
N LEU A 124 19.74 -10.39 12.77
CA LEU A 124 20.29 -11.16 13.90
C LEU A 124 20.65 -12.59 13.49
N ARG A 125 19.84 -13.22 12.65
CA ARG A 125 20.09 -14.56 12.14
C ARG A 125 21.28 -14.60 11.20
N ALA A 126 21.33 -13.71 10.21
CA ALA A 126 22.45 -13.58 9.28
C ALA A 126 23.77 -13.40 10.04
N LEU A 127 23.78 -12.54 11.06
CA LEU A 127 24.94 -12.32 11.92
C LEU A 127 25.33 -13.57 12.74
N ARG A 128 24.34 -14.28 13.31
CA ARG A 128 24.57 -15.43 14.20
C ARG A 128 25.00 -16.68 13.44
N GLU A 129 24.38 -16.95 12.29
CA GLU A 129 24.57 -18.18 11.51
C GLU A 129 25.56 -18.00 10.35
N GLY A 130 25.97 -16.77 10.06
CA GLY A 130 26.89 -16.46 8.96
C GLY A 130 26.28 -16.67 7.58
N ILE A 131 24.95 -16.64 7.48
CA ILE A 131 24.20 -16.75 6.22
C ILE A 131 23.97 -15.38 5.59
N ASP A 132 23.66 -15.34 4.30
CA ASP A 132 23.34 -14.10 3.61
C ASP A 132 22.04 -13.48 4.15
N LEU A 133 21.98 -12.14 4.15
CA LEU A 133 20.81 -11.42 4.68
C LEU A 133 19.57 -11.66 3.82
N GLU A 134 19.71 -11.74 2.49
CA GLU A 134 18.57 -12.01 1.60
C GLU A 134 18.09 -13.45 1.76
N GLU A 135 18.99 -14.40 1.97
CA GLU A 135 18.63 -15.79 2.30
C GLU A 135 17.83 -15.86 3.62
N ALA A 136 18.28 -15.17 4.66
CA ALA A 136 17.57 -15.10 5.94
C ALA A 136 16.17 -14.47 5.80
N ARG A 137 16.04 -13.41 5.01
CA ARG A 137 14.76 -12.76 4.70
C ARG A 137 13.83 -13.72 3.95
N GLU A 138 14.33 -14.40 2.93
CA GLU A 138 13.55 -15.33 2.11
C GLU A 138 13.04 -16.51 2.95
N GLU A 139 13.85 -17.05 3.87
CA GLU A 139 13.40 -18.12 4.77
C GLU A 139 12.28 -17.67 5.71
N ILE A 140 12.36 -16.44 6.24
CA ILE A 140 11.27 -15.82 7.01
C ILE A 140 10.05 -15.60 6.12
N HIS A 141 10.23 -15.26 4.84
CA HIS A 141 9.16 -15.05 3.86
C HIS A 141 8.54 -16.32 3.30
N GLN A 142 9.22 -17.46 3.40
CA GLN A 142 8.66 -18.78 3.14
C GLN A 142 8.06 -19.41 4.42
N GLY A 143 8.57 -19.03 5.60
CA GLY A 143 8.09 -19.53 6.88
C GLY A 143 8.81 -20.81 7.30
N ARG A 144 10.00 -21.03 6.73
CA ARG A 144 10.89 -22.12 7.12
C ARG A 144 11.54 -21.84 8.47
N TRP A 145 11.62 -20.57 8.83
CA TRP A 145 12.13 -20.09 10.10
C TRP A 145 11.27 -18.90 10.56
N PRO A 146 10.99 -18.75 11.86
CA PRO A 146 11.46 -19.54 13.01
C PRO A 146 10.72 -20.88 13.20
N THR A 147 11.35 -21.86 13.85
CA THR A 147 10.74 -23.16 14.19
C THR A 147 9.64 -23.04 15.25
N ASP A 148 9.71 -22.00 16.10
CA ASP A 148 8.69 -21.72 17.10
C ASP A 148 7.44 -21.10 16.42
N PRO A 149 6.27 -21.77 16.47
CA PRO A 149 5.05 -21.29 15.84
C PRO A 149 4.58 -19.94 16.41
N ARG A 150 4.81 -19.66 17.71
CA ARG A 150 4.41 -18.39 18.33
C ARG A 150 5.24 -17.23 17.76
N LEU A 151 6.53 -17.48 17.55
CA LEU A 151 7.42 -16.48 16.95
C LEU A 151 7.07 -16.27 15.47
N ALA A 152 6.70 -17.34 14.76
CA ALA A 152 6.27 -17.27 13.36
C ALA A 152 4.99 -16.43 13.20
N GLU A 153 4.04 -16.54 14.12
CA GLU A 153 2.80 -15.74 14.16
C GLU A 153 3.09 -14.25 14.32
N VAL A 154 3.97 -13.88 15.27
CA VAL A 154 4.38 -12.48 15.50
C VAL A 154 5.07 -11.87 14.29
N LEU A 155 5.89 -12.66 13.59
CA LEU A 155 6.61 -12.19 12.40
C LEU A 155 5.71 -12.11 11.15
N ARG A 156 4.52 -12.73 11.16
CA ARG A 156 3.62 -12.84 10.00
C ARG A 156 2.17 -12.53 10.35
N PRO A 157 1.84 -11.29 10.73
CA PRO A 157 0.48 -10.92 11.12
C PRO A 157 -0.56 -11.06 9.97
N GLU A 158 -0.11 -11.13 8.72
CA GLU A 158 -0.94 -10.90 7.53
C GLU A 158 -1.69 -12.13 6.98
N ARG A 159 -1.50 -13.35 7.53
CA ARG A 159 -2.18 -14.55 6.99
C ARG A 159 -3.49 -14.93 7.68
N GLU A 160 -3.68 -14.64 8.95
CA GLU A 160 -4.90 -15.09 9.65
C GLU A 160 -6.10 -14.14 9.51
N GLY A 161 -5.88 -12.85 9.21
CA GLY A 161 -6.95 -11.86 9.16
C GLY A 161 -7.81 -11.90 7.89
N ARG A 162 -7.38 -12.59 6.82
CA ARG A 162 -8.09 -12.61 5.54
C ARG A 162 -9.00 -13.84 5.36
N ASP A 163 -8.71 -14.92 6.07
CA ASP A 163 -9.49 -16.18 6.00
C ASP A 163 -10.38 -16.41 7.23
N ARG A 164 -10.25 -15.61 8.30
CA ARG A 164 -11.30 -15.51 9.32
C ARG A 164 -12.45 -14.66 8.76
N HIS A 165 -13.21 -15.25 7.85
CA HIS A 165 -14.62 -14.89 7.67
C HIS A 165 -15.23 -15.02 9.07
N TYR A 166 -15.52 -13.88 9.70
CA TYR A 166 -16.16 -13.86 10.99
C TYR A 166 -17.55 -14.47 10.84
N ASP A 167 -17.65 -15.76 11.13
CA ASP A 167 -18.90 -16.42 11.49
C ASP A 167 -19.32 -15.80 12.83
N TYR A 168 -19.96 -14.65 12.77
CA TYR A 168 -20.74 -14.13 13.87
C TYR A 168 -22.07 -14.88 13.86
N ASP A 169 -22.07 -16.07 14.46
CA ASP A 169 -23.31 -16.69 14.92
C ASP A 169 -23.84 -15.83 16.09
N TYR A 170 -24.83 -14.99 15.79
CA TYR A 170 -25.68 -14.28 16.76
C TYR A 170 -27.05 -14.94 16.83
#